data_AF-A0AAD0S1T5-F1
#
_entry.id   AF-A0AAD0S1T5-F1
#
_cell.length_a   1.000
_cell.length_b   1.000
_cell.length_c   1.000
_cell.angle_alpha   90.00
_cell.angle_beta   90.00
_cell.angle_gamma   90.00
#
_symmetry.space_group_name_H-M   'P 1'
#
loop_
_entity.id
_entity.type
_entity.pdbx_description
1 polymer ?
#
loop_
_entity_poly.entity_id
_entity_poly.type
_entity_poly.pdbx_seq_one_letter_code
_entity_poly.pdbx_strand_id
1 'polypeptide(L)'
;MLKIAFRVDASIHIGSGHVMRCLVLADALSINGHQVVFLTRPQAGDLISFIKQRGHNVCPLSALACPVEPVSTDDYQGWLQVPELDDAAECADLIKSTDLVIVDHYGIGALWHKRVKETHDCKVVVIDDLVRAHNAELIIDQTLQRHAAEYNRKNANALVLAGTQYALIAPVFATYHQQCQVEKQPPLRQPPRILLSMGGIDAPNATLRALQALQQLDTKPLVTVLLSPRAPNYESVKAFSLQHSHWVTHIDFVSDMAALMAEHSLAIGAPGSTSWERACVGLPSIIIALAENQQTISRNLALVGAAKQVDLSRIQTDLVPTYHELLSQYEEIRRINLQLCDGQGVQRVVKAINRLSEFRLKLRPAITSDIEQVYEWQCKPETRKYALNKAVPSFSEHQAWMTKKLAANNDYFYIIELVDENNKETAPVGVVRLDNSAQGQYTISIFIDADYFGKGIGKYALQQIDNLHPDVIINATVLKENAASQALFSSAGYQRVNSEQFTRPVVE
;
A
#
# COMPACT_ATOMS: atom_id res chain seq x y z
N MET A 1 -7.08 12.49 -9.90
CA MET A 1 -7.50 11.09 -10.09
C MET A 1 -6.58 10.49 -11.14
N LEU A 2 -5.93 9.36 -10.86
CA LEU A 2 -5.08 8.66 -11.84
C LEU A 2 -5.77 7.42 -12.38
N LYS A 3 -5.42 7.02 -13.59
CA LYS A 3 -5.68 5.70 -14.18
C LYS A 3 -4.46 4.82 -13.95
N ILE A 4 -4.64 3.78 -13.16
CA ILE A 4 -3.57 2.90 -12.68
C ILE A 4 -3.83 1.48 -13.18
N ALA A 5 -2.85 0.93 -13.91
CA ALA A 5 -2.88 -0.46 -14.32
C ALA A 5 -1.94 -1.30 -13.46
N PHE A 6 -2.41 -2.43 -12.94
CA PHE A 6 -1.56 -3.43 -12.27
C PHE A 6 -1.22 -4.55 -13.24
N ARG A 7 0.07 -4.82 -13.46
CA ARG A 7 0.53 -6.03 -14.15
C ARG A 7 1.04 -7.03 -13.12
N VAL A 8 0.25 -8.07 -12.89
CA VAL A 8 0.51 -9.09 -11.87
C VAL A 8 -0.17 -10.40 -12.26
N ASP A 9 0.42 -11.54 -11.93
CA ASP A 9 -0.15 -12.87 -12.17
C ASP A 9 -0.24 -13.69 -10.87
N ALA A 10 -1.13 -14.69 -10.90
CA ALA A 10 -1.16 -15.78 -9.96
C ALA A 10 -1.39 -17.08 -10.74
N SER A 11 -0.84 -18.18 -10.25
CA SER A 11 -1.05 -19.52 -10.81
C SER A 11 -0.69 -20.56 -9.76
N ILE A 12 -0.82 -21.85 -10.10
CA ILE A 12 -0.31 -22.94 -9.26
C ILE A 12 1.20 -22.86 -8.99
N HIS A 13 1.98 -22.25 -9.91
CA HIS A 13 3.44 -22.12 -9.76
C HIS A 13 3.84 -20.80 -9.10
N ILE A 14 3.15 -19.69 -9.43
CA ILE A 14 3.42 -18.36 -8.87
C ILE A 14 2.88 -18.24 -7.44
N GLY A 15 1.80 -18.96 -7.13
CA GLY A 15 1.04 -18.78 -5.91
C GLY A 15 0.20 -17.49 -5.93
N SER A 16 -0.37 -17.13 -4.78
CA SER A 16 -1.29 -15.99 -4.64
C SER A 16 -0.65 -14.70 -4.13
N GLY A 17 0.60 -14.76 -3.64
CA GLY A 17 1.21 -13.68 -2.85
C GLY A 17 1.25 -12.33 -3.57
N HIS A 18 1.65 -12.32 -4.84
CA HIS A 18 1.73 -11.12 -5.68
C HIS A 18 0.35 -10.45 -5.84
N VAL A 19 -0.66 -11.20 -6.29
CA VAL A 19 -2.03 -10.67 -6.43
C VAL A 19 -2.58 -10.17 -5.10
N MET A 20 -2.36 -10.88 -3.98
CA MET A 20 -2.89 -10.47 -2.68
C MET A 20 -2.31 -9.12 -2.21
N ARG A 21 -1.00 -8.90 -2.34
CA ARG A 21 -0.38 -7.61 -1.95
C ARG A 21 -0.71 -6.49 -2.94
N CYS A 22 -0.86 -6.80 -4.23
CA CYS A 22 -1.37 -5.85 -5.21
C CYS A 22 -2.82 -5.45 -4.93
N LEU A 23 -3.69 -6.38 -4.52
CA LEU A 23 -5.08 -6.07 -4.14
C LEU A 23 -5.13 -5.11 -2.95
N VAL A 24 -4.30 -5.32 -1.92
CA VAL A 24 -4.18 -4.41 -0.78
C VAL A 24 -3.83 -2.98 -1.25
N LEU A 25 -2.86 -2.85 -2.15
CA LEU A 25 -2.48 -1.54 -2.69
C LEU A 25 -3.57 -0.94 -3.60
N ALA A 26 -4.19 -1.76 -4.45
CA ALA A 26 -5.27 -1.37 -5.35
C ALA A 26 -6.51 -0.87 -4.60
N ASP A 27 -6.89 -1.54 -3.51
CA ASP A 27 -7.98 -1.11 -2.63
C ASP A 27 -7.68 0.29 -2.07
N ALA A 28 -6.48 0.49 -1.54
CA ALA A 28 -6.07 1.76 -0.94
C ALA A 28 -6.01 2.90 -1.98
N LEU A 29 -5.53 2.62 -3.19
CA LEU A 29 -5.55 3.58 -4.31
C LEU A 29 -6.98 3.89 -4.77
N SER A 30 -7.86 2.90 -4.84
CA SER A 30 -9.27 3.10 -5.19
C SER A 30 -9.99 3.96 -4.15
N ILE A 31 -9.75 3.72 -2.86
CA ILE A 31 -10.25 4.55 -1.75
C ILE A 31 -9.72 5.99 -1.85
N ASN A 32 -8.49 6.18 -2.34
CA ASN A 32 -7.90 7.51 -2.60
C ASN A 32 -8.44 8.17 -3.88
N GLY A 33 -9.43 7.57 -4.55
CA GLY A 33 -10.11 8.13 -5.71
C GLY A 33 -9.37 7.93 -7.03
N HIS A 34 -8.48 6.94 -7.12
CA HIS A 34 -7.86 6.52 -8.37
C HIS A 34 -8.70 5.44 -9.07
N GLN A 35 -8.59 5.36 -10.39
CA GLN A 35 -9.18 4.29 -11.19
C GLN A 35 -8.16 3.16 -11.33
N VAL A 36 -8.56 1.94 -10.97
CA VAL A 36 -7.68 0.77 -10.99
C VAL A 36 -8.18 -0.28 -11.98
N VAL A 37 -7.26 -0.86 -12.75
CA VAL A 37 -7.49 -2.02 -13.61
C VAL A 37 -6.34 -3.02 -13.45
N PHE A 38 -6.64 -4.31 -13.52
CA PHE A 38 -5.63 -5.38 -13.51
C PHE A 38 -5.43 -5.97 -14.90
N LEU A 39 -4.17 -6.17 -15.27
CA LEU A 39 -3.69 -6.92 -16.42
C LEU A 39 -3.10 -8.22 -15.90
N THR A 40 -3.84 -9.31 -16.08
CA THR A 40 -3.47 -10.64 -15.58
C THR A 40 -3.61 -11.66 -16.70
N ARG A 41 -2.65 -12.57 -16.83
CA ARG A 41 -2.71 -13.66 -17.79
C ARG A 41 -3.50 -14.83 -17.20
N PRO A 42 -4.54 -15.33 -17.89
CA PRO A 42 -5.25 -16.54 -17.48
C PRO A 42 -4.27 -17.73 -17.41
N GLN A 43 -4.23 -18.39 -16.27
CA GLN A 43 -3.37 -19.55 -16.00
C GLN A 43 -4.10 -20.51 -15.04
N ALA A 44 -3.69 -21.78 -15.00
CA ALA A 44 -4.23 -22.70 -14.00
C ALA A 44 -3.95 -22.17 -12.58
N GLY A 45 -5.02 -21.98 -11.79
CA GLY A 45 -4.93 -21.44 -10.44
C GLY A 45 -4.87 -19.91 -10.35
N ASP A 46 -5.16 -19.17 -11.43
CA ASP A 46 -5.25 -17.72 -11.42
C ASP A 46 -6.28 -17.16 -10.42
N LEU A 47 -6.24 -15.84 -10.25
CA LEU A 47 -7.10 -15.10 -9.33
C LEU A 47 -7.99 -14.07 -10.03
N ILE A 48 -8.27 -14.23 -11.33
CA ILE A 48 -9.09 -13.28 -12.11
C ILE A 48 -10.48 -13.11 -11.48
N SER A 49 -11.15 -14.22 -11.18
CA SER A 49 -12.48 -14.21 -10.55
C SER A 49 -12.46 -13.55 -9.18
N PHE A 50 -11.39 -13.76 -8.40
CA PHE A 50 -11.24 -13.17 -7.07
C PHE A 50 -11.01 -11.65 -7.14
N ILE A 51 -10.18 -11.17 -8.08
CA ILE A 51 -9.96 -9.74 -8.32
C ILE A 51 -11.28 -9.05 -8.68
N LYS A 52 -12.09 -9.65 -9.57
CA LYS A 52 -13.42 -9.14 -9.92
C LYS A 52 -14.38 -9.14 -8.73
N GLN A 53 -14.39 -10.20 -7.92
CA GLN A 53 -15.20 -10.27 -6.70
C GLN A 53 -14.84 -9.19 -5.68
N ARG A 54 -13.56 -8.78 -5.64
CA ARG A 54 -13.06 -7.64 -4.84
C ARG A 54 -13.47 -6.27 -5.37
N GLY A 55 -14.16 -6.20 -6.52
CA GLY A 55 -14.68 -4.97 -7.12
C GLY A 55 -13.72 -4.28 -8.10
N HIS A 56 -12.61 -4.91 -8.47
CA HIS A 56 -11.65 -4.35 -9.42
C HIS A 56 -11.92 -4.82 -10.85
N ASN A 57 -11.67 -3.94 -11.82
CA ASN A 57 -11.73 -4.28 -13.24
C ASN A 57 -10.53 -5.15 -13.63
N VAL A 58 -10.75 -6.11 -14.52
CA VAL A 58 -9.69 -6.96 -15.07
C VAL A 58 -9.77 -6.95 -16.59
N CYS A 59 -8.66 -6.59 -17.24
CA CYS A 59 -8.42 -6.80 -18.65
C CYS A 59 -7.50 -8.02 -18.79
N PRO A 60 -8.04 -9.22 -19.04
CA PRO A 60 -7.22 -10.41 -19.16
C PRO A 60 -6.30 -10.32 -20.39
N LEU A 61 -5.05 -10.74 -20.23
CA LEU A 61 -4.15 -11.00 -21.34
C LEU A 61 -4.59 -12.27 -22.09
N SER A 62 -4.01 -12.50 -23.26
CA SER A 62 -4.33 -13.64 -24.12
C SER A 62 -4.07 -14.95 -23.38
N ALA A 63 -5.09 -15.81 -23.43
CA ALA A 63 -4.96 -17.19 -23.00
C ALA A 63 -3.94 -17.91 -23.89
N LEU A 64 -3.15 -18.77 -23.28
CA LEU A 64 -2.08 -19.48 -23.96
C LEU A 64 -2.63 -20.76 -24.59
N ALA A 65 -2.34 -20.96 -25.87
CA ALA A 65 -2.67 -22.23 -26.54
C ALA A 65 -1.83 -23.40 -25.99
N CYS A 66 -0.56 -23.13 -25.68
CA CYS A 66 0.39 -24.08 -25.11
C CYS A 66 1.09 -23.44 -23.90
N PRO A 67 0.60 -23.65 -22.67
CA PRO A 67 1.30 -23.20 -21.47
C PRO A 67 2.69 -23.83 -21.37
N VAL A 68 3.65 -23.04 -20.88
CA VAL A 68 5.01 -23.49 -20.57
C VAL A 68 5.02 -23.99 -19.13
N GLU A 69 5.43 -25.23 -18.89
CA GLU A 69 5.65 -25.73 -17.55
C GLU A 69 6.98 -25.17 -17.01
N PRO A 70 7.00 -24.43 -15.89
CA PRO A 70 8.24 -23.91 -15.33
C PRO A 70 9.20 -25.04 -14.94
N VAL A 71 10.48 -24.91 -15.27
CA VAL A 71 11.49 -25.96 -15.02
C VAL A 71 11.89 -26.02 -13.54
N SER A 72 11.75 -24.91 -12.81
CA SER A 72 12.11 -24.77 -11.40
C SER A 72 11.27 -23.69 -10.72
N THR A 73 11.42 -23.55 -9.39
CA THR A 73 10.71 -22.53 -8.60
C THR A 73 11.25 -21.11 -8.80
N ASP A 74 12.33 -20.94 -9.55
CA ASP A 74 12.94 -19.67 -9.94
C ASP A 74 12.93 -19.45 -11.46
N ASP A 75 12.22 -20.28 -12.23
CA ASP A 75 11.99 -20.08 -13.68
C ASP A 75 10.93 -19.00 -13.93
N TYR A 76 11.32 -17.74 -13.72
CA TYR A 76 10.44 -16.59 -13.84
C TYR A 76 9.99 -16.29 -15.28
N GLN A 77 10.73 -16.78 -16.28
CA GLN A 77 10.31 -16.72 -17.67
C GLN A 77 9.17 -17.70 -17.93
N GLY A 78 9.30 -18.93 -17.42
CA GLY A 78 8.20 -19.89 -17.37
C GLY A 78 6.97 -19.31 -16.67
N TRP A 79 7.14 -18.55 -15.58
CA TRP A 79 6.01 -17.90 -14.90
C TRP A 79 5.29 -16.87 -15.76
N LEU A 80 6.04 -16.08 -16.56
CA LEU A 80 5.46 -15.08 -17.46
C LEU A 80 4.77 -15.70 -18.67
N GLN A 81 5.17 -16.92 -19.03
CA GLN A 81 4.66 -17.77 -20.12
C GLN A 81 4.93 -17.26 -21.55
N VAL A 82 5.33 -16.01 -21.70
CA VAL A 82 5.70 -15.39 -22.98
C VAL A 82 6.99 -14.57 -22.81
N PRO A 83 7.72 -14.27 -23.90
CA PRO A 83 8.82 -13.30 -23.84
C PRO A 83 8.37 -11.95 -23.28
N GLU A 84 9.24 -11.28 -22.50
CA GLU A 84 8.86 -10.03 -21.82
C GLU A 84 8.43 -8.92 -22.79
N LEU A 85 8.99 -8.86 -23.99
CA LEU A 85 8.62 -7.83 -24.97
C LEU A 85 7.26 -8.09 -25.62
N ASP A 86 6.85 -9.35 -25.74
CA ASP A 86 5.53 -9.73 -26.25
C ASP A 86 4.46 -9.40 -25.20
N ASP A 87 4.74 -9.70 -23.91
CA ASP A 87 3.87 -9.27 -22.80
C ASP A 87 3.74 -7.74 -22.74
N ALA A 88 4.85 -7.01 -22.94
CA ALA A 88 4.84 -5.55 -22.94
C ALA A 88 3.99 -4.96 -24.07
N ALA A 89 4.11 -5.51 -25.28
CA ALA A 89 3.32 -5.08 -26.44
C ALA A 89 1.84 -5.33 -26.19
N GLU A 90 1.48 -6.52 -25.73
CA GLU A 90 0.10 -6.87 -25.42
C GLU A 90 -0.50 -5.99 -24.31
N CYS A 91 0.25 -5.77 -23.22
CA CYS A 91 -0.19 -4.89 -22.14
C CYS A 91 -0.40 -3.45 -22.62
N ALA A 92 0.50 -2.96 -23.47
CA ALA A 92 0.39 -1.63 -24.04
C ALA A 92 -0.82 -1.49 -24.96
N ASP A 93 -1.21 -2.53 -25.72
CA ASP A 93 -2.39 -2.47 -26.58
C ASP A 93 -3.72 -2.49 -25.78
N LEU A 94 -3.73 -3.15 -24.62
CA LEU A 94 -4.92 -3.26 -23.77
C LEU A 94 -5.22 -2.00 -22.96
N ILE A 95 -4.20 -1.24 -22.58
CA ILE A 95 -4.40 0.01 -21.84
C ILE A 95 -4.55 1.17 -22.81
N LYS A 96 -5.66 1.92 -22.71
CA LYS A 96 -5.89 3.14 -23.51
C LYS A 96 -5.92 4.32 -22.55
N SER A 97 -4.82 5.06 -22.46
CA SER A 97 -4.55 6.14 -21.49
C SER A 97 -4.40 5.63 -20.04
N THR A 98 -3.15 5.44 -19.62
CA THR A 98 -2.77 5.05 -18.25
C THR A 98 -1.73 6.03 -17.73
N ASP A 99 -1.93 6.57 -16.53
CA ASP A 99 -0.99 7.51 -15.93
C ASP A 99 0.15 6.77 -15.20
N LEU A 100 -0.16 5.59 -14.66
CA LEU A 100 0.75 4.79 -13.83
C LEU A 100 0.55 3.29 -14.07
N VAL A 101 1.65 2.56 -14.22
CA VAL A 101 1.65 1.09 -14.25
C VAL A 101 2.38 0.57 -13.02
N ILE A 102 1.73 -0.32 -12.26
CA ILE A 102 2.30 -0.99 -11.10
C ILE A 102 2.60 -2.44 -11.50
N VAL A 103 3.87 -2.84 -11.42
CA VAL A 103 4.33 -4.16 -11.85
C VAL A 103 4.75 -4.98 -10.64
N ASP A 104 4.24 -6.21 -10.57
CA ASP A 104 4.62 -7.18 -9.56
C ASP A 104 4.76 -8.58 -10.19
N HIS A 105 5.86 -8.78 -10.91
CA HIS A 105 6.15 -10.03 -11.59
C HIS A 105 7.67 -10.23 -11.76
N TYR A 106 8.19 -11.40 -11.40
CA TYR A 106 9.63 -11.67 -11.49
C TYR A 106 10.15 -11.85 -12.92
N GLY A 107 9.29 -12.23 -13.86
CA GLY A 107 9.61 -12.32 -15.28
C GLY A 107 9.63 -10.97 -16.01
N ILE A 108 9.23 -9.86 -15.37
CA ILE A 108 9.14 -8.55 -15.99
C ILE A 108 10.30 -7.66 -15.52
N GLY A 109 11.08 -7.13 -16.47
CA GLY A 109 12.28 -6.34 -16.21
C GLY A 109 12.32 -4.97 -16.90
N ALA A 110 13.49 -4.32 -16.86
CA ALA A 110 13.69 -2.96 -17.39
C ALA A 110 13.30 -2.78 -18.88
N LEU A 111 13.43 -3.81 -19.72
CA LEU A 111 13.08 -3.74 -21.14
C LEU A 111 11.55 -3.64 -21.33
N TRP A 112 10.78 -4.43 -20.59
CA TRP A 112 9.32 -4.33 -20.55
C TRP A 112 8.88 -2.93 -20.12
N HIS A 113 9.46 -2.43 -19.01
CA HIS A 113 9.12 -1.10 -18.48
C HIS A 113 9.38 0.00 -19.50
N LYS A 114 10.53 -0.05 -20.19
CA LYS A 114 10.87 0.90 -21.25
C LYS A 114 9.83 0.87 -22.38
N ARG A 115 9.46 -0.31 -22.87
CA ARG A 115 8.51 -0.48 -23.98
C ARG A 115 7.13 0.09 -23.65
N VAL A 116 6.64 -0.12 -22.43
CA VAL A 116 5.33 0.40 -22.00
C VAL A 116 5.35 1.92 -21.85
N LYS A 117 6.42 2.47 -21.24
CA LYS A 117 6.61 3.93 -21.11
C LYS A 117 6.65 4.64 -22.46
N GLU A 118 7.36 4.08 -23.43
CA GLU A 118 7.44 4.61 -24.80
C GLU A 118 6.08 4.65 -25.52
N THR A 119 5.11 3.83 -25.09
CA THR A 119 3.80 3.75 -25.74
C THR A 119 2.75 4.66 -25.09
N HIS A 120 2.80 4.87 -23.77
CA HIS A 120 1.74 5.55 -23.01
C HIS A 120 2.16 6.81 -22.25
N ASP A 121 3.44 7.17 -22.27
CA ASP A 121 4.01 8.26 -21.45
C ASP A 121 3.58 8.16 -19.97
N CYS A 122 3.57 6.94 -19.44
CA CYS A 122 3.15 6.62 -18.08
C CYS A 122 4.33 6.49 -17.13
N LYS A 123 4.08 6.61 -15.83
CA LYS A 123 5.04 6.26 -14.79
C LYS A 123 4.97 4.77 -14.47
N VAL A 124 6.04 4.20 -13.95
CA VAL A 124 6.15 2.79 -13.56
C VAL A 124 6.56 2.69 -12.09
N VAL A 125 5.80 1.88 -11.34
CA VAL A 125 6.11 1.45 -9.98
C VAL A 125 6.37 -0.04 -10.00
N VAL A 126 7.42 -0.51 -9.33
CA VAL A 126 7.75 -1.94 -9.27
C VAL A 126 7.76 -2.43 -7.84
N ILE A 127 7.13 -3.57 -7.57
CA ILE A 127 7.34 -4.34 -6.34
C ILE A 127 8.46 -5.35 -6.63
N ASP A 128 9.58 -5.24 -5.92
CA ASP A 128 10.75 -6.10 -6.13
C ASP A 128 11.40 -6.44 -4.78
N ASP A 129 11.78 -7.71 -4.61
CA ASP A 129 12.52 -8.20 -3.44
C ASP A 129 13.83 -8.92 -3.84
N LEU A 130 14.17 -8.87 -5.13
CA LEU A 130 15.34 -9.55 -5.74
C LEU A 130 16.49 -8.58 -6.13
N VAL A 131 16.34 -7.27 -5.96
CA VAL A 131 17.34 -6.24 -6.33
C VAL A 131 17.72 -6.32 -7.82
N ARG A 132 16.69 -6.36 -8.66
CA ARG A 132 16.78 -6.41 -10.12
C ARG A 132 16.93 -5.02 -10.73
N ALA A 133 17.21 -4.96 -12.03
CA ALA A 133 17.27 -3.72 -12.78
C ALA A 133 15.89 -3.39 -13.35
N HIS A 134 15.45 -2.15 -13.16
CA HIS A 134 14.15 -1.63 -13.55
C HIS A 134 14.28 -0.26 -14.21
N ASN A 135 13.32 0.08 -15.08
CA ASN A 135 13.15 1.43 -15.61
C ASN A 135 11.86 2.00 -15.00
N ALA A 136 11.95 2.38 -13.72
CA ALA A 136 10.82 2.73 -12.88
C ALA A 136 11.10 4.01 -12.08
N GLU A 137 10.05 4.78 -11.80
CA GLU A 137 10.11 5.96 -10.94
C GLU A 137 10.11 5.59 -9.45
N LEU A 138 9.50 4.46 -9.09
CA LEU A 138 9.39 4.00 -7.71
C LEU A 138 9.58 2.48 -7.63
N ILE A 139 10.40 2.04 -6.67
CA ILE A 139 10.58 0.63 -6.32
C ILE A 139 10.15 0.43 -4.87
N ILE A 140 9.35 -0.59 -4.62
CA ILE A 140 8.89 -1.01 -3.29
C ILE A 140 9.52 -2.35 -2.98
N ASP A 141 10.36 -2.40 -1.96
CA ASP A 141 10.94 -3.63 -1.43
C ASP A 141 10.62 -3.75 0.06
N GLN A 142 9.64 -4.58 0.39
CA GLN A 142 9.18 -4.79 1.76
C GLN A 142 10.07 -5.74 2.58
N THR A 143 11.21 -6.18 2.03
CA THR A 143 12.10 -7.15 2.68
C THR A 143 12.74 -6.56 3.93
N LEU A 144 12.65 -7.29 5.05
CA LEU A 144 13.35 -6.96 6.30
C LEU A 144 14.85 -6.83 6.07
N GLN A 145 15.46 -5.80 6.69
CA GLN A 145 16.88 -5.44 6.51
C GLN A 145 17.26 -5.01 5.07
N ARG A 146 16.30 -4.75 4.18
CA ARG A 146 16.61 -4.13 2.89
C ARG A 146 16.88 -2.64 3.05
N HIS A 147 17.90 -2.17 2.34
CA HIS A 147 18.23 -0.75 2.23
C HIS A 147 18.10 -0.24 0.80
N ALA A 148 17.63 1.00 0.65
CA ALA A 148 17.52 1.68 -0.65
C ALA A 148 18.84 1.69 -1.44
N ALA A 149 19.98 1.81 -0.74
CA ALA A 149 21.30 1.86 -1.34
C ALA A 149 21.65 0.62 -2.17
N GLU A 150 21.04 -0.54 -1.89
CA GLU A 150 21.28 -1.78 -2.63
C GLU A 150 20.78 -1.69 -4.08
N TYR A 151 19.77 -0.85 -4.33
CA TYR A 151 19.20 -0.63 -5.66
C TYR A 151 19.98 0.40 -6.49
N ASN A 152 20.76 1.28 -5.86
CA ASN A 152 21.40 2.45 -6.51
C ASN A 152 22.22 2.07 -7.76
N ARG A 153 22.94 0.94 -7.74
CA ARG A 153 23.80 0.54 -8.86
C ARG A 153 23.02 0.25 -10.14
N LYS A 154 21.83 -0.34 -10.02
CA LYS A 154 21.01 -0.77 -11.17
C LYS A 154 19.82 0.17 -11.44
N ASN A 155 19.46 1.02 -10.47
CA ASN A 155 18.23 1.81 -10.47
C ASN A 155 18.48 3.24 -9.96
N ALA A 156 19.54 3.89 -10.44
CA ALA A 156 20.01 5.18 -9.91
C ALA A 156 18.96 6.31 -9.92
N ASN A 157 17.93 6.22 -10.77
CA ASN A 157 16.90 7.25 -10.93
C ASN A 157 15.57 6.90 -10.22
N ALA A 158 15.47 5.73 -9.59
CA ALA A 158 14.26 5.30 -8.91
C ALA A 158 14.24 5.80 -7.45
N LEU A 159 13.08 6.27 -6.98
CA LEU A 159 12.82 6.37 -5.55
C LEU A 159 12.64 4.96 -5.00
N VAL A 160 13.36 4.59 -3.94
CA VAL A 160 13.30 3.24 -3.37
C VAL A 160 12.74 3.27 -1.96
N LEU A 161 11.62 2.58 -1.76
CA LEU A 161 10.98 2.35 -0.47
C LEU A 161 11.35 0.96 0.02
N ALA A 162 12.40 0.88 0.83
CA ALA A 162 12.96 -0.38 1.32
C ALA A 162 12.68 -0.60 2.81
N GLY A 163 12.30 -1.83 3.17
CA GLY A 163 12.08 -2.27 4.54
C GLY A 163 10.61 -2.56 4.87
N THR A 164 10.41 -3.26 5.99
CA THR A 164 9.10 -3.71 6.48
C THR A 164 8.16 -2.56 6.84
N GLN A 165 8.66 -1.33 7.02
CA GLN A 165 7.80 -0.16 7.17
C GLN A 165 6.96 0.12 5.91
N TYR A 166 7.28 -0.46 4.75
CA TYR A 166 6.52 -0.33 3.50
C TYR A 166 5.75 -1.60 3.14
N ALA A 167 5.61 -2.55 4.08
CA ALA A 167 4.90 -3.79 3.84
C ALA A 167 3.44 -3.55 3.40
N LEU A 168 3.07 -4.23 2.32
CA LEU A 168 1.74 -4.13 1.71
C LEU A 168 0.79 -5.17 2.32
N ILE A 169 0.46 -4.96 3.61
CA ILE A 169 -0.50 -5.81 4.34
C ILE A 169 -1.84 -5.09 4.53
N ALA A 170 -2.92 -5.86 4.68
CA ALA A 170 -4.27 -5.30 4.76
C ALA A 170 -4.40 -4.30 5.93
N PRO A 171 -5.11 -3.16 5.77
CA PRO A 171 -5.19 -2.14 6.82
C PRO A 171 -5.72 -2.62 8.18
N VAL A 172 -6.53 -3.69 8.20
CA VAL A 172 -7.02 -4.32 9.44
C VAL A 172 -5.88 -4.77 10.36
N PHE A 173 -4.72 -5.14 9.81
CA PHE A 173 -3.54 -5.49 10.61
C PHE A 173 -3.05 -4.33 11.48
N ALA A 174 -3.15 -3.07 11.02
CA ALA A 174 -2.78 -1.91 11.82
C ALA A 174 -3.71 -1.74 13.04
N THR A 175 -4.99 -2.08 12.91
CA THR A 175 -5.94 -2.08 14.03
C THR A 175 -5.57 -3.14 15.06
N TYR A 176 -5.28 -4.37 14.61
CA TYR A 176 -4.84 -5.45 15.49
C TYR A 176 -3.48 -5.18 16.12
N HIS A 177 -2.57 -4.50 15.41
CA HIS A 177 -1.28 -4.09 15.93
C HIS A 177 -1.43 -3.21 17.18
N GLN A 178 -2.29 -2.19 17.09
CA GLN A 178 -2.58 -1.30 18.22
C GLN A 178 -3.17 -2.08 19.41
N GLN A 179 -4.13 -2.98 19.16
CA GLN A 179 -4.70 -3.84 20.20
C GLN A 179 -3.62 -4.71 20.87
N CYS A 180 -2.77 -5.36 20.06
CA CYS A 180 -1.70 -6.24 20.52
C CYS A 180 -0.60 -5.53 21.33
N GLN A 181 -0.42 -4.22 21.12
CA GLN A 181 0.45 -3.36 21.93
C GLN A 181 -0.19 -2.99 23.28
N VAL A 182 -1.50 -2.66 23.28
CA VAL A 182 -2.24 -2.23 24.48
C VAL A 182 -2.47 -3.39 25.45
N GLU A 183 -2.73 -4.60 24.93
CA GLU A 183 -3.06 -5.80 25.73
C GLU A 183 -1.92 -6.31 26.64
N LYS A 184 -0.77 -5.63 26.73
CA LYS A 184 0.40 -5.96 27.60
C LYS A 184 0.69 -7.47 27.67
N GLN A 185 1.51 -7.96 26.74
CA GLN A 185 2.12 -9.31 26.77
C GLN A 185 1.21 -10.41 27.36
N PRO A 186 0.14 -10.82 26.65
CA PRO A 186 -0.69 -11.91 27.15
C PRO A 186 0.17 -13.16 27.36
N PRO A 187 0.05 -13.85 28.51
CA PRO A 187 0.82 -15.05 28.78
C PRO A 187 0.55 -16.10 27.71
N LEU A 188 1.56 -16.94 27.43
CA LEU A 188 1.42 -18.06 26.50
C LEU A 188 0.21 -18.91 26.89
N ARG A 189 -0.73 -19.08 25.95
CA ARG A 189 -1.95 -19.88 26.15
C ARG A 189 -1.58 -21.34 26.40
N GLN A 190 -2.37 -22.00 27.25
CA GLN A 190 -2.24 -23.42 27.56
C GLN A 190 -3.57 -24.15 27.26
N PRO A 191 -3.61 -25.12 26.33
CA PRO A 191 -2.50 -25.52 25.43
C PRO A 191 -2.16 -24.41 24.40
N PRO A 192 -0.92 -24.38 23.88
CA PRO A 192 -0.54 -23.45 22.80
C PRO A 192 -1.40 -23.65 21.56
N ARG A 193 -1.79 -22.55 20.92
CA ARG A 193 -2.52 -22.55 19.65
C ARG A 193 -1.56 -22.26 18.50
N ILE A 194 -1.47 -23.14 17.53
CA ILE A 194 -0.57 -23.02 16.37
C ILE A 194 -1.39 -22.76 15.11
N LEU A 195 -1.07 -21.69 14.39
CA LEU A 195 -1.52 -21.51 13.02
C LEU A 195 -0.50 -22.14 12.07
N LEU A 196 -0.89 -23.20 11.36
CA LEU A 196 -0.06 -23.87 10.37
C LEU A 196 -0.52 -23.47 8.96
N SER A 197 0.31 -22.71 8.25
CA SER A 197 0.03 -22.32 6.86
C SER A 197 1.31 -22.01 6.09
N MET A 198 1.52 -22.73 4.99
CA MET A 198 2.67 -22.57 4.10
C MET A 198 2.39 -21.63 2.92
N GLY A 199 1.26 -20.91 2.96
CA GLY A 199 0.73 -20.16 1.81
C GLY A 199 -0.26 -20.99 1.00
N GLY A 200 -0.62 -20.50 -0.20
CA GLY A 200 -1.77 -21.02 -0.95
C GLY A 200 -1.59 -22.38 -1.63
N ILE A 201 -0.36 -22.86 -1.84
CA ILE A 201 -0.06 -24.02 -2.70
C ILE A 201 0.59 -25.19 -1.94
N ASP A 202 1.60 -24.94 -1.10
CA ASP A 202 2.35 -25.99 -0.36
C ASP A 202 2.71 -27.23 -1.22
N ALA A 203 3.31 -27.01 -2.40
CA ALA A 203 3.66 -28.10 -3.31
C ALA A 203 4.53 -29.21 -2.65
N PRO A 204 5.52 -28.88 -1.77
CA PRO A 204 6.33 -29.91 -1.08
C PRO A 204 5.62 -30.67 0.05
N ASN A 205 4.34 -30.38 0.32
CA ASN A 205 3.56 -30.93 1.43
C ASN A 205 4.21 -30.71 2.81
N ALA A 206 4.80 -29.53 3.03
CA ALA A 206 5.44 -29.20 4.30
C ALA A 206 4.42 -29.16 5.45
N THR A 207 3.15 -28.84 5.16
CA THR A 207 2.05 -28.87 6.12
C THR A 207 1.86 -30.25 6.73
N LEU A 208 1.70 -31.31 5.91
CA LEU A 208 1.51 -32.67 6.44
C LEU A 208 2.73 -33.14 7.23
N ARG A 209 3.93 -32.84 6.75
CA ARG A 209 5.18 -33.20 7.44
C ARG A 209 5.30 -32.53 8.80
N ALA A 210 4.88 -31.28 8.91
CA ALA A 210 4.84 -30.57 10.19
C ALA A 210 3.82 -31.18 11.15
N LEU A 211 2.61 -31.52 10.67
CA LEU A 211 1.60 -32.21 11.47
C LEU A 211 2.10 -33.57 12.00
N GLN A 212 2.75 -34.36 11.14
CA GLN A 212 3.33 -35.66 11.53
C GLN A 212 4.43 -35.53 12.59
N ALA A 213 5.24 -34.47 12.53
CA ALA A 213 6.23 -34.17 13.57
C ALA A 213 5.57 -33.74 14.89
N LEU A 214 4.56 -32.86 14.85
CA LEU A 214 3.80 -32.45 16.04
C LEU A 214 3.00 -33.62 16.66
N GLN A 215 2.62 -34.62 15.85
CA GLN A 215 2.03 -35.86 16.33
C GLN A 215 2.96 -36.67 17.24
N GLN A 216 4.24 -36.35 17.35
CA GLN A 216 5.16 -37.01 18.30
C GLN A 216 5.18 -36.39 19.70
N LEU A 217 4.58 -35.20 19.90
CA LEU A 217 4.55 -34.54 21.22
C LEU A 217 3.63 -35.27 22.22
N ASP A 218 4.04 -35.44 23.48
CA ASP A 218 3.16 -36.03 24.50
C ASP A 218 1.90 -35.18 24.73
N THR A 219 2.09 -33.86 24.88
CA THR A 219 1.00 -32.88 25.01
C THR A 219 0.78 -32.17 23.68
N LYS A 220 -0.39 -32.39 23.07
CA LYS A 220 -0.72 -31.79 21.78
C LYS A 220 -1.04 -30.29 21.91
N PRO A 221 -0.47 -29.44 21.03
CA PRO A 221 -1.00 -28.11 20.82
C PRO A 221 -2.33 -28.18 20.05
N LEU A 222 -3.12 -27.10 20.08
CA LEU A 222 -4.26 -26.95 19.19
C LEU A 222 -3.77 -26.35 17.87
N VAL A 223 -3.90 -27.07 16.77
CA VAL A 223 -3.41 -26.63 15.46
C VAL A 223 -4.58 -26.27 14.56
N THR A 224 -4.56 -25.05 14.03
CA THR A 224 -5.41 -24.67 12.90
C THR A 224 -4.59 -24.73 11.63
N VAL A 225 -4.98 -25.57 10.68
CA VAL A 225 -4.39 -25.65 9.35
C VAL A 225 -5.18 -24.81 8.38
N LEU A 226 -4.54 -23.80 7.77
CA LEU A 226 -5.10 -23.03 6.67
C LEU A 226 -4.45 -23.46 5.36
N LEU A 227 -5.19 -24.24 4.57
CA LEU A 227 -4.75 -24.75 3.27
C LEU A 227 -5.91 -24.74 2.28
N SER A 228 -5.71 -24.08 1.14
CA SER A 228 -6.76 -23.93 0.13
C SER A 228 -6.95 -25.22 -0.68
N PRO A 229 -8.17 -25.53 -1.17
CA PRO A 229 -8.45 -26.68 -2.06
C PRO A 229 -7.60 -26.74 -3.33
N ARG A 230 -6.95 -25.64 -3.71
CA ARG A 230 -6.02 -25.56 -4.86
C ARG A 230 -4.66 -26.23 -4.60
N ALA A 231 -4.32 -26.52 -3.34
CA ALA A 231 -3.06 -27.15 -3.01
C ALA A 231 -3.04 -28.60 -3.50
N PRO A 232 -1.95 -29.08 -4.17
CA PRO A 232 -1.88 -30.45 -4.69
C PRO A 232 -2.10 -31.53 -3.62
N ASN A 233 -1.73 -31.23 -2.38
CA ASN A 233 -1.79 -32.16 -1.25
C ASN A 233 -2.99 -31.93 -0.32
N TYR A 234 -3.96 -31.08 -0.72
CA TYR A 234 -5.10 -30.69 0.10
C TYR A 234 -5.83 -31.89 0.72
N GLU A 235 -6.20 -32.89 -0.09
CA GLU A 235 -6.96 -34.05 0.40
C GLU A 235 -6.20 -34.85 1.45
N SER A 236 -4.88 -34.99 1.30
CA SER A 236 -4.05 -35.71 2.26
C SER A 236 -3.99 -34.99 3.61
N VAL A 237 -3.88 -33.65 3.59
CA VAL A 237 -3.84 -32.80 4.79
C VAL A 237 -5.22 -32.76 5.46
N LYS A 238 -6.29 -32.66 4.69
CA LYS A 238 -7.67 -32.71 5.19
C LYS A 238 -7.98 -34.06 5.84
N ALA A 239 -7.60 -35.17 5.22
CA ALA A 239 -7.80 -36.51 5.77
C ALA A 239 -7.06 -36.69 7.10
N PHE A 240 -5.79 -36.27 7.18
CA PHE A 240 -5.04 -36.26 8.44
C PHE A 240 -5.75 -35.42 9.51
N SER A 241 -6.20 -34.22 9.15
CA SER A 241 -6.87 -33.31 10.08
C SER A 241 -8.17 -33.90 10.63
N LEU A 242 -8.96 -34.57 9.79
CA LEU A 242 -10.19 -35.28 10.20
C LEU A 242 -9.89 -36.46 11.14
N GLN A 243 -8.85 -37.24 10.85
CA GLN A 243 -8.41 -38.33 11.72
C GLN A 243 -7.93 -37.83 13.10
N HIS A 244 -7.42 -36.60 13.15
CA HIS A 244 -6.81 -35.99 14.32
C HIS A 244 -7.62 -34.78 14.86
N SER A 245 -8.94 -34.79 14.70
CA SER A 245 -9.83 -33.66 14.99
C SER A 245 -9.88 -33.19 16.46
N HIS A 246 -9.32 -33.96 17.39
CA HIS A 246 -9.20 -33.57 18.79
C HIS A 246 -8.11 -32.52 19.05
N TRP A 247 -7.20 -32.31 18.10
CA TRP A 247 -6.15 -31.27 18.19
C TRP A 247 -5.83 -30.57 16.87
N VAL A 248 -6.40 -30.99 15.75
CA VAL A 248 -6.22 -30.36 14.43
C VAL A 248 -7.55 -29.91 13.86
N THR A 249 -7.64 -28.63 13.50
CA THR A 249 -8.77 -28.05 12.77
C THR A 249 -8.31 -27.61 11.39
N HIS A 250 -8.94 -28.13 10.33
CA HIS A 250 -8.67 -27.71 8.96
C HIS A 250 -9.64 -26.62 8.51
N ILE A 251 -9.12 -25.55 7.91
CA ILE A 251 -9.90 -24.48 7.28
C ILE A 251 -9.43 -24.23 5.84
N ASP A 252 -10.38 -24.07 4.94
CA ASP A 252 -10.11 -23.91 3.50
C ASP A 252 -9.80 -22.46 3.14
N PHE A 253 -10.42 -21.52 3.86
CA PHE A 253 -10.39 -20.09 3.59
C PHE A 253 -10.68 -19.29 4.85
N VAL A 254 -10.08 -18.10 4.95
CA VAL A 254 -10.39 -17.11 5.98
C VAL A 254 -10.47 -15.73 5.33
N SER A 255 -11.51 -14.97 5.65
CA SER A 255 -11.66 -13.58 5.18
C SER A 255 -10.90 -12.58 6.04
N ASP A 256 -10.71 -12.89 7.32
CA ASP A 256 -9.99 -12.06 8.29
C ASP A 256 -8.77 -12.81 8.84
N MET A 257 -7.65 -12.67 8.13
CA MET A 257 -6.39 -13.27 8.53
C MET A 257 -5.81 -12.63 9.80
N ALA A 258 -6.08 -11.35 10.05
CA ALA A 258 -5.54 -10.65 11.22
C ALA A 258 -6.19 -11.16 12.51
N ALA A 259 -7.51 -11.32 12.51
CA ALA A 259 -8.25 -11.95 13.60
C ALA A 259 -7.75 -13.37 13.86
N LEU A 260 -7.64 -14.18 12.79
CA LEU A 260 -7.14 -15.54 12.90
C LEU A 260 -5.75 -15.56 13.54
N MET A 261 -4.79 -14.78 13.04
CA MET A 261 -3.43 -14.75 13.60
C MET A 261 -3.42 -14.30 15.08
N ALA A 262 -4.24 -13.33 15.48
CA ALA A 262 -4.30 -12.83 16.86
C ALA A 262 -4.85 -13.88 17.86
N GLU A 263 -5.69 -14.81 17.40
CA GLU A 263 -6.21 -15.92 18.21
C GLU A 263 -5.18 -17.04 18.48
N HIS A 264 -4.06 -17.03 17.77
CA HIS A 264 -3.01 -18.05 17.89
C HIS A 264 -1.85 -17.58 18.76
N SER A 265 -1.08 -18.54 19.28
CA SER A 265 0.10 -18.32 20.09
C SER A 265 1.37 -18.33 19.26
N LEU A 266 1.45 -19.15 18.22
CA LEU A 266 2.55 -19.12 17.27
C LEU A 266 2.06 -19.55 15.89
N ALA A 267 2.91 -19.34 14.88
CA ALA A 267 2.70 -19.88 13.56
C ALA A 267 3.81 -20.84 13.14
N ILE A 268 3.47 -21.76 12.25
CA ILE A 268 4.43 -22.50 11.44
C ILE A 268 4.09 -22.20 9.97
N GLY A 269 5.02 -21.66 9.21
CA GLY A 269 4.71 -21.25 7.84
C GLY A 269 5.90 -20.82 6.99
N ALA A 270 5.62 -20.47 5.73
CA ALA A 270 6.67 -20.03 4.81
C ALA A 270 7.15 -18.58 5.11
N PRO A 271 8.43 -18.25 4.85
CA PRO A 271 8.97 -16.90 4.94
C PRO A 271 8.66 -16.05 3.70
N GLY A 272 7.37 -15.82 3.44
CA GLY A 272 6.88 -14.90 2.39
C GLY A 272 6.33 -13.58 2.95
N SER A 273 5.45 -12.90 2.19
CA SER A 273 4.78 -11.66 2.63
C SER A 273 3.96 -11.80 3.91
N THR A 274 3.42 -13.01 4.18
CA THR A 274 2.71 -13.33 5.43
C THR A 274 3.59 -13.19 6.68
N SER A 275 4.92 -13.11 6.52
CA SER A 275 5.83 -12.83 7.64
C SER A 275 5.60 -11.44 8.22
N TRP A 276 5.24 -10.46 7.38
CA TRP A 276 4.95 -9.09 7.82
C TRP A 276 3.61 -9.01 8.53
N GLU A 277 2.62 -9.79 8.09
CA GLU A 277 1.34 -9.95 8.77
C GLU A 277 1.52 -10.54 10.17
N ARG A 278 2.29 -11.63 10.29
CA ARG A 278 2.66 -12.24 11.58
C ARG A 278 3.40 -11.25 12.48
N ALA A 279 4.38 -10.54 11.92
CA ALA A 279 5.13 -9.52 12.64
C ALA A 279 4.20 -8.43 13.19
N CYS A 280 3.26 -7.97 12.37
CA CYS A 280 2.34 -6.90 12.71
C CYS A 280 1.44 -7.23 13.91
N VAL A 281 1.00 -8.48 14.06
CA VAL A 281 0.22 -8.91 15.25
C VAL A 281 1.09 -9.51 16.37
N GLY A 282 2.42 -9.49 16.21
CA GLY A 282 3.34 -10.01 17.21
C GLY A 282 3.33 -11.53 17.33
N LEU A 283 3.02 -12.26 16.25
CA LEU A 283 2.91 -13.73 16.28
C LEU A 283 4.28 -14.39 16.06
N PRO A 284 4.89 -15.00 17.08
CA PRO A 284 6.14 -15.76 16.92
C PRO A 284 5.97 -16.88 15.90
N SER A 285 7.02 -17.18 15.13
CA SER A 285 6.91 -18.19 14.08
C SER A 285 8.10 -19.11 13.96
N ILE A 286 7.82 -20.37 13.63
CA ILE A 286 8.78 -21.28 13.00
C ILE A 286 8.58 -21.14 11.50
N ILE A 287 9.66 -20.82 10.78
CA ILE A 287 9.62 -20.60 9.34
C ILE A 287 10.34 -21.72 8.59
N ILE A 288 9.70 -22.16 7.50
CA ILE A 288 10.20 -23.21 6.61
C ILE A 288 10.19 -22.66 5.18
N ALA A 289 11.37 -22.37 4.64
CA ALA A 289 11.52 -21.90 3.27
C ALA A 289 11.19 -23.02 2.26
N LEU A 290 10.28 -22.75 1.33
CA LEU A 290 9.85 -23.71 0.30
C LEU A 290 10.54 -23.50 -1.05
N ALA A 291 11.12 -22.31 -1.27
CA ALA A 291 11.76 -21.92 -2.52
C ALA A 291 12.95 -20.99 -2.26
N GLU A 292 13.85 -20.87 -3.23
CA GLU A 292 15.09 -20.10 -3.10
C GLU A 292 14.84 -18.60 -2.84
N ASN A 293 13.80 -18.03 -3.47
CA ASN A 293 13.40 -16.63 -3.27
C ASN A 293 12.94 -16.30 -1.84
N GLN A 294 12.69 -17.31 -0.98
CA GLN A 294 12.30 -17.11 0.43
C GLN A 294 13.50 -17.12 1.39
N GLN A 295 14.70 -17.51 0.92
CA GLN A 295 15.88 -17.69 1.78
C GLN A 295 16.36 -16.38 2.41
N THR A 296 16.31 -15.27 1.68
CA THR A 296 16.71 -13.95 2.19
C THR A 296 15.81 -13.53 3.35
N ILE A 297 14.49 -13.63 3.19
CA ILE A 297 13.52 -13.32 4.25
C ILE A 297 13.75 -14.24 5.44
N SER A 298 13.96 -15.54 5.19
CA SER A 298 14.21 -16.53 6.24
C SER A 298 15.42 -16.18 7.09
N ARG A 299 16.57 -15.92 6.44
CA ARG A 299 17.81 -15.55 7.11
C ARG A 299 17.66 -14.26 7.90
N ASN A 300 17.01 -13.24 7.34
CA ASN A 300 16.88 -11.93 7.98
C ASN A 300 15.97 -11.99 9.21
N LEU A 301 14.88 -12.78 9.17
CA LEU A 301 14.01 -13.00 10.33
C LEU A 301 14.74 -13.74 11.46
N ALA A 302 15.52 -14.78 11.13
CA ALA A 302 16.32 -15.51 12.10
C ALA A 302 17.43 -14.62 12.71
N LEU A 303 18.10 -13.82 11.88
CA LEU A 303 19.18 -12.90 12.29
C LEU A 303 18.73 -11.90 13.35
N VAL A 304 17.53 -11.35 13.21
CA VAL A 304 16.98 -10.37 14.18
C VAL A 304 16.21 -11.03 15.34
N GLY A 305 16.14 -12.37 15.38
CA GLY A 305 15.42 -13.10 16.43
C GLY A 305 13.89 -13.07 16.32
N ALA A 306 13.34 -12.72 15.15
CA ALA A 306 11.88 -12.64 14.94
C ALA A 306 11.22 -13.99 14.61
N ALA A 307 12.00 -14.98 14.20
CA ALA A 307 11.50 -16.32 13.90
C ALA A 307 12.59 -17.37 14.15
N LYS A 308 12.16 -18.62 14.30
CA LYS A 308 13.06 -19.78 14.29
C LYS A 308 12.99 -20.49 12.94
N GLN A 309 14.13 -20.93 12.41
CA GLN A 309 14.20 -21.56 11.10
C GLN A 309 14.24 -23.09 11.23
N VAL A 310 13.50 -23.77 10.36
CA VAL A 310 13.62 -25.22 10.14
C VAL A 310 13.78 -25.48 8.64
N ASP A 311 14.78 -26.28 8.28
CA ASP A 311 14.99 -26.66 6.89
C ASP A 311 13.90 -27.61 6.41
N LEU A 312 13.44 -27.43 5.16
CA LEU A 312 12.42 -28.26 4.55
C LEU A 312 12.78 -29.75 4.60
N SER A 313 14.04 -30.14 4.45
CA SER A 313 14.47 -31.54 4.53
C SER A 313 14.50 -32.10 5.96
N ARG A 314 14.51 -31.24 6.98
CA ARG A 314 14.73 -31.59 8.40
C ARG A 314 13.51 -31.39 9.29
N ILE A 315 12.33 -31.14 8.70
CA ILE A 315 11.07 -30.95 9.45
C ILE A 315 10.86 -32.05 10.49
N GLN A 316 11.04 -33.32 10.12
CA GLN A 316 10.78 -34.45 11.03
C GLN A 316 11.73 -34.52 12.23
N THR A 317 12.96 -34.03 12.10
CA THR A 317 13.97 -34.09 13.18
C THR A 317 14.00 -32.83 14.03
N ASP A 318 13.83 -31.66 13.40
CA ASP A 318 14.16 -30.38 14.02
C ASP A 318 12.92 -29.60 14.50
N LEU A 319 11.72 -29.88 13.96
CA LEU A 319 10.53 -29.07 14.26
C LEU A 319 10.16 -29.10 15.75
N VAL A 320 10.19 -30.28 16.38
CA VAL A 320 9.81 -30.44 17.80
C VAL A 320 10.81 -29.74 18.74
N PRO A 321 12.14 -29.94 18.60
CA PRO A 321 13.12 -29.16 19.36
C PRO A 321 12.94 -27.64 19.18
N THR A 322 12.77 -27.18 17.93
CA THR A 322 12.57 -25.76 17.63
C THR A 322 11.26 -25.21 18.20
N TYR A 323 10.20 -26.01 18.24
CA TYR A 323 8.95 -25.65 18.89
C TYR A 323 9.16 -25.38 20.39
N HIS A 324 9.86 -26.26 21.10
CA HIS A 324 10.15 -26.04 22.53
C HIS A 324 11.04 -24.81 22.77
N GLU A 325 12.03 -24.58 21.90
CA GLU A 325 12.88 -23.39 21.95
C GLU A 325 12.07 -22.10 21.72
N LEU A 326 11.17 -22.09 20.74
CA LEU A 326 10.31 -20.93 20.49
C LEU A 326 9.39 -20.65 21.69
N LEU A 327 8.80 -21.68 22.30
CA LEU A 327 7.95 -21.50 23.49
C LEU A 327 8.72 -20.88 24.67
N SER A 328 9.99 -21.25 24.88
CA SER A 328 10.80 -20.67 25.97
C SER A 328 11.20 -19.22 25.71
N GLN A 329 11.18 -18.78 24.44
CA GLN A 329 11.51 -17.41 24.01
C GLN A 329 10.29 -16.62 23.51
N TYR A 330 9.08 -17.10 23.80
CA TYR A 330 7.83 -16.59 23.24
C TYR A 330 7.68 -15.06 23.39
N GLU A 331 7.91 -14.54 24.60
CA GLU A 331 7.71 -13.11 24.91
C GLU A 331 8.70 -12.21 24.16
N GLU A 332 9.95 -12.65 24.05
CA GLU A 332 11.01 -11.91 23.36
C GLU A 332 10.72 -11.85 21.86
N ILE A 333 10.43 -13.00 21.24
CA ILE A 333 10.14 -13.10 19.81
C ILE A 333 8.89 -12.28 19.48
N ARG A 334 7.84 -12.34 20.32
CA ARG A 334 6.63 -11.52 20.16
C ARG A 334 6.93 -10.03 20.16
N ARG A 335 7.75 -9.56 21.12
CA ARG A 335 8.14 -8.16 21.22
C ARG A 335 8.91 -7.69 19.98
N ILE A 336 9.84 -8.50 19.49
CA ILE A 336 10.61 -8.20 18.27
C ILE A 336 9.65 -8.08 17.08
N ASN A 337 8.74 -9.04 16.90
CA ASN A 337 7.76 -9.01 15.80
C ASN A 337 6.95 -7.71 15.76
N LEU A 338 6.40 -7.27 16.91
CA LEU A 338 5.65 -6.01 17.02
C LEU A 338 6.50 -4.76 16.72
N GLN A 339 7.82 -4.84 16.75
CA GLN A 339 8.69 -3.72 16.36
C GLN A 339 8.99 -3.70 14.86
N LEU A 340 8.86 -4.84 14.17
CA LEU A 340 9.25 -4.97 12.77
C LEU A 340 8.22 -4.41 11.80
N CYS A 341 6.92 -4.51 12.09
CA CYS A 341 5.87 -4.09 11.17
C CYS A 341 4.70 -3.46 11.92
N ASP A 342 4.32 -2.25 11.52
CA ASP A 342 3.26 -1.47 12.17
C ASP A 342 1.94 -1.45 11.39
N GLY A 343 1.89 -2.13 10.24
CA GLY A 343 0.71 -2.19 9.36
C GLY A 343 0.40 -0.90 8.60
N GLN A 344 1.27 0.12 8.64
CA GLN A 344 1.03 1.41 7.96
C GLN A 344 1.69 1.51 6.58
N GLY A 345 2.34 0.45 6.10
CA GLY A 345 3.14 0.47 4.87
C GLY A 345 2.36 0.88 3.62
N VAL A 346 1.13 0.39 3.47
CA VAL A 346 0.25 0.76 2.35
C VAL A 346 0.01 2.25 2.27
N GLN A 347 -0.24 2.92 3.40
CA GLN A 347 -0.47 4.37 3.42
C GLN A 347 0.78 5.15 3.04
N ARG A 348 1.96 4.68 3.48
CA ARG A 348 3.26 5.27 3.08
C ARG A 348 3.50 5.13 1.58
N VAL A 349 3.19 3.96 1.02
CA VAL A 349 3.33 3.69 -0.41
C VAL A 349 2.35 4.53 -1.24
N VAL A 350 1.07 4.60 -0.85
CA VAL A 350 0.06 5.44 -1.54
C VAL A 350 0.50 6.92 -1.53
N LYS A 351 1.02 7.41 -0.39
CA LYS A 351 1.56 8.78 -0.31
C LYS A 351 2.72 8.99 -1.28
N ALA A 352 3.61 8.02 -1.44
CA ALA A 352 4.70 8.10 -2.41
C ALA A 352 4.21 8.05 -3.85
N ILE A 353 3.25 7.19 -4.17
CA ILE A 353 2.63 7.10 -5.49
C ILE A 353 1.94 8.41 -5.86
N ASN A 354 1.18 9.00 -4.94
CA ASN A 354 0.50 10.28 -5.18
C ASN A 354 1.50 11.38 -5.53
N ARG A 355 2.66 11.43 -4.85
CA ARG A 355 3.76 12.36 -5.16
C ARG A 355 4.39 12.14 -6.54
N LEU A 356 4.29 10.95 -7.12
CA LEU A 356 4.72 10.73 -8.52
C LEU A 356 3.79 11.47 -9.48
N SER A 357 2.50 11.51 -9.19
CA SER A 357 1.49 12.13 -10.05
C SER A 357 1.17 13.58 -9.73
N GLU A 358 1.57 14.04 -8.54
CA GLU A 358 1.41 15.41 -8.14
C GLU A 358 2.14 16.26 -9.17
N PHE A 359 1.38 17.11 -9.86
CA PHE A 359 1.90 18.40 -10.28
C PHE A 359 2.75 18.89 -9.13
N ARG A 360 4.01 19.24 -9.38
CA ARG A 360 4.84 19.79 -8.32
C ARG A 360 4.19 21.10 -7.93
N LEU A 361 3.38 21.08 -6.90
CA LEU A 361 2.61 22.24 -6.50
C LEU A 361 3.43 22.96 -5.44
N LYS A 362 3.53 24.27 -5.56
CA LYS A 362 4.19 25.09 -4.55
C LYS A 362 3.21 26.13 -4.04
N LEU A 363 3.27 26.40 -2.74
CA LEU A 363 2.70 27.62 -2.18
C LEU A 363 3.81 28.66 -2.11
N ARG A 364 3.61 29.79 -2.79
CA ARG A 364 4.46 30.98 -2.59
C ARG A 364 3.65 32.11 -1.98
N PRO A 365 4.24 32.99 -1.16
CA PRO A 365 3.57 34.22 -0.74
C PRO A 365 3.09 35.02 -1.96
N ALA A 366 1.88 35.55 -1.87
CA ALA A 366 1.35 36.48 -2.86
C ALA A 366 2.10 37.82 -2.78
N ILE A 367 2.25 38.47 -3.92
CA ILE A 367 2.91 39.78 -4.07
C ILE A 367 2.02 40.73 -4.88
N THR A 368 2.39 42.01 -4.93
CA THR A 368 1.58 43.06 -5.59
C THR A 368 1.32 42.77 -7.07
N SER A 369 2.21 42.06 -7.77
CA SER A 369 2.00 41.68 -9.17
C SER A 369 0.91 40.62 -9.37
N ASP A 370 0.46 39.94 -8.31
CA ASP A 370 -0.61 38.93 -8.40
C ASP A 370 -2.01 39.54 -8.36
N ILE A 371 -2.14 40.85 -8.05
CA ILE A 371 -3.44 41.52 -7.85
C ILE A 371 -4.33 41.38 -9.09
N GLU A 372 -3.78 41.56 -10.27
CA GLU A 372 -4.54 41.48 -11.53
C GLU A 372 -5.02 40.04 -11.78
N GLN A 373 -4.13 39.05 -11.65
CA GLN A 373 -4.49 37.64 -11.86
C GLN A 373 -5.56 37.16 -10.86
N VAL A 374 -5.43 37.55 -9.60
CA VAL A 374 -6.39 37.20 -8.54
C VAL A 374 -7.74 37.89 -8.77
N TYR A 375 -7.73 39.13 -9.28
CA TYR A 375 -8.95 39.83 -9.69
C TYR A 375 -9.68 39.07 -10.80
N GLU A 376 -8.97 38.71 -11.88
CA GLU A 376 -9.53 37.96 -13.00
C GLU A 376 -10.22 36.67 -12.53
N TRP A 377 -9.54 35.88 -11.68
CA TRP A 377 -10.12 34.66 -11.13
C TRP A 377 -11.36 34.93 -10.27
N GLN A 378 -11.37 35.99 -9.48
CA GLN A 378 -12.53 36.35 -8.65
C GLN A 378 -13.72 36.87 -9.48
N CYS A 379 -13.48 37.36 -10.70
CA CYS A 379 -14.52 37.77 -11.63
C CYS A 379 -15.14 36.58 -12.38
N LYS A 380 -14.45 35.43 -12.47
CA LYS A 380 -14.99 34.22 -13.13
C LYS A 380 -16.26 33.73 -12.41
N PRO A 381 -17.38 33.52 -13.13
CA PRO A 381 -18.65 33.06 -12.53
C PRO A 381 -18.51 31.75 -11.74
N GLU A 382 -17.67 30.83 -12.21
CA GLU A 382 -17.40 29.53 -11.61
C GLU A 382 -16.76 29.67 -10.22
N THR A 383 -15.78 30.57 -10.09
CA THR A 383 -15.12 30.90 -8.83
C THR A 383 -16.07 31.65 -7.88
N ARG A 384 -16.86 32.59 -8.40
CA ARG A 384 -17.77 33.41 -7.59
C ARG A 384 -19.05 32.69 -7.15
N LYS A 385 -19.43 31.60 -7.84
CA LYS A 385 -20.67 30.84 -7.59
C LYS A 385 -20.92 30.52 -6.12
N TYR A 386 -19.86 30.18 -5.39
CA TYR A 386 -19.91 29.82 -3.96
C TYR A 386 -19.14 30.79 -3.05
N ALA A 387 -18.84 32.00 -3.52
CA ALA A 387 -18.22 33.03 -2.70
C ALA A 387 -19.22 33.54 -1.65
N LEU A 388 -18.75 33.78 -0.43
CA LEU A 388 -19.58 34.36 0.65
C LEU A 388 -20.13 35.74 0.28
N ASN A 389 -19.35 36.52 -0.46
CA ASN A 389 -19.81 37.75 -1.09
C ASN A 389 -19.97 37.52 -2.60
N LYS A 390 -21.21 37.54 -3.09
CA LYS A 390 -21.53 37.30 -4.51
C LYS A 390 -21.30 38.51 -5.42
N ALA A 391 -21.20 39.72 -4.87
CA ALA A 391 -20.97 40.92 -5.68
C ALA A 391 -19.55 40.88 -6.27
N VAL A 392 -19.43 41.05 -7.58
CA VAL A 392 -18.13 41.18 -8.25
C VAL A 392 -17.56 42.56 -7.94
N PRO A 393 -16.36 42.66 -7.33
CA PRO A 393 -15.78 43.96 -7.01
C PRO A 393 -15.35 44.69 -8.29
N SER A 394 -15.30 46.02 -8.24
CA SER A 394 -14.51 46.78 -9.23
C SER A 394 -13.02 46.50 -9.03
N PHE A 395 -12.21 46.69 -10.08
CA PHE A 395 -10.76 46.49 -9.99
C PHE A 395 -10.12 47.39 -8.91
N SER A 396 -10.57 48.64 -8.79
CA SER A 396 -10.05 49.57 -7.77
C SER A 396 -10.34 49.10 -6.34
N GLU A 397 -11.56 48.61 -6.08
CA GLU A 397 -11.92 48.03 -4.78
C GLU A 397 -11.09 46.78 -4.46
N HIS A 398 -10.91 45.90 -5.46
CA HIS A 398 -10.10 44.69 -5.32
C HIS A 398 -8.62 45.00 -5.05
N GLN A 399 -8.05 45.93 -5.81
CA GLN A 399 -6.66 46.36 -5.65
C GLN A 399 -6.43 46.95 -4.25
N ALA A 400 -7.31 47.82 -3.78
CA ALA A 400 -7.23 48.39 -2.44
C ALA A 400 -7.33 47.30 -1.35
N TRP A 401 -8.26 46.35 -1.53
CA TRP A 401 -8.45 45.23 -0.60
C TRP A 401 -7.24 44.29 -0.54
N MET A 402 -6.71 43.85 -1.69
CA MET A 402 -5.59 42.92 -1.72
C MET A 402 -4.31 43.59 -1.22
N THR A 403 -4.08 44.86 -1.57
CA THR A 403 -2.95 45.64 -1.03
C THR A 403 -2.98 45.70 0.50
N LYS A 404 -4.16 45.96 1.08
CA LYS A 404 -4.34 45.93 2.54
C LYS A 404 -4.06 44.56 3.14
N LYS A 405 -4.47 43.48 2.45
CA LYS A 405 -4.23 42.09 2.89
C LYS A 405 -2.76 41.71 2.83
N LEU A 406 -2.05 42.09 1.78
CA LEU A 406 -0.60 41.86 1.64
C LEU A 406 0.22 42.62 2.68
N ALA A 407 -0.27 43.76 3.17
CA ALA A 407 0.39 44.55 4.22
C ALA A 407 0.07 44.10 5.65
N ALA A 408 -0.84 43.14 5.85
CA ALA A 408 -1.23 42.68 7.17
C ALA A 408 -0.20 41.67 7.73
N ASN A 409 0.41 41.98 8.87
CA ASN A 409 1.46 41.13 9.46
C ASN A 409 1.00 39.76 9.96
N ASN A 410 -0.30 39.62 10.21
CA ASN A 410 -0.88 38.43 10.81
C ASN A 410 -1.82 37.67 9.85
N ASP A 411 -1.92 38.08 8.59
CA ASP A 411 -2.65 37.32 7.58
C ASP A 411 -1.64 36.60 6.68
N TYR A 412 -2.00 35.42 6.18
CA TYR A 412 -1.18 34.70 5.19
C TYR A 412 -1.91 34.60 3.87
N PHE A 413 -1.25 34.98 2.78
CA PHE A 413 -1.83 34.94 1.45
C PHE A 413 -0.85 34.22 0.52
N TYR A 414 -1.27 33.07 -0.02
CA TYR A 414 -0.44 32.24 -0.89
C TYR A 414 -1.06 32.11 -2.28
N ILE A 415 -0.19 32.14 -3.29
CA ILE A 415 -0.48 31.67 -4.64
C ILE A 415 -0.11 30.19 -4.71
N ILE A 416 -1.03 29.40 -5.27
CA ILE A 416 -0.82 27.99 -5.59
C ILE A 416 -0.23 27.95 -7.00
N GLU A 417 0.98 27.40 -7.14
CA GLU A 417 1.68 27.31 -8.42
C GLU A 417 1.86 25.86 -8.83
N LEU A 418 1.56 25.53 -10.09
CA LEU A 418 2.09 24.35 -10.75
C LEU A 418 3.54 24.59 -11.09
N VAL A 419 4.38 23.58 -10.88
CA VAL A 419 5.80 23.61 -11.17
C VAL A 419 6.11 22.47 -12.15
N ASP A 420 6.93 22.78 -13.16
CA ASP A 420 7.39 21.78 -14.13
C ASP A 420 8.32 20.71 -13.51
N GLU A 421 8.67 19.70 -14.31
CA GLU A 421 9.53 18.58 -13.87
C GLU A 421 10.95 19.02 -13.47
N ASN A 422 11.38 20.22 -13.87
CA ASN A 422 12.72 20.77 -13.62
C ASN A 422 12.76 21.82 -12.51
N ASN A 423 11.62 22.13 -11.86
CA ASN A 423 11.47 23.23 -10.92
C ASN A 423 11.80 24.63 -11.51
N LYS A 424 11.64 24.83 -12.82
CA LYS A 424 12.04 26.07 -13.50
C LYS A 424 10.88 26.96 -13.89
N GLU A 425 9.84 26.40 -14.50
CA GLU A 425 8.64 27.15 -14.85
C GLU A 425 7.54 26.93 -13.82
N THR A 426 6.91 28.04 -13.40
CA THR A 426 5.76 28.03 -12.51
C THR A 426 4.54 28.67 -13.18
N ALA A 427 3.38 28.05 -13.02
CA ALA A 427 2.11 28.59 -13.49
C ALA A 427 1.16 28.77 -12.29
N PRO A 428 0.69 30.00 -12.00
CA PRO A 428 -0.23 30.23 -10.90
C PRO A 428 -1.62 29.67 -11.26
N VAL A 429 -2.24 28.92 -10.35
CA VAL A 429 -3.49 28.17 -10.60
C VAL A 429 -4.54 28.31 -9.51
N GLY A 430 -4.28 29.13 -8.49
CA GLY A 430 -5.25 29.38 -7.43
C GLY A 430 -4.65 30.11 -6.25
N VAL A 431 -5.48 30.27 -5.23
CA VAL A 431 -5.16 31.01 -4.01
C VAL A 431 -5.59 30.23 -2.79
N VAL A 432 -4.76 30.27 -1.74
CA VAL A 432 -5.17 29.94 -0.38
C VAL A 432 -4.76 31.05 0.57
N ARG A 433 -5.67 31.46 1.43
CA ARG A 433 -5.48 32.56 2.38
C ARG A 433 -5.93 32.15 3.77
N LEU A 434 -5.17 32.58 4.77
CA LEU A 434 -5.52 32.51 6.19
C LEU A 434 -5.72 33.93 6.72
N ASP A 435 -6.95 34.26 7.09
CA ASP A 435 -7.30 35.52 7.73
C ASP A 435 -7.27 35.35 9.25
N ASN A 436 -6.53 36.21 9.96
CA ASN A 436 -6.50 36.17 11.41
C ASN A 436 -7.90 36.50 11.98
N SER A 437 -8.46 35.58 12.78
CA SER A 437 -9.73 35.81 13.48
C SER A 437 -9.55 36.03 14.98
N ALA A 438 -8.56 35.37 15.58
CA ALA A 438 -8.16 35.54 16.98
C ALA A 438 -6.72 35.04 17.18
N GLN A 439 -6.15 35.22 18.37
CA GLN A 439 -4.80 34.74 18.67
C GLN A 439 -4.73 33.20 18.49
N GLY A 440 -3.89 32.75 17.55
CA GLY A 440 -3.75 31.33 17.19
C GLY A 440 -4.90 30.74 16.37
N GLN A 441 -5.85 31.56 15.89
CA GLN A 441 -7.00 31.09 15.11
C GLN A 441 -7.13 31.85 13.79
N TYR A 442 -7.33 31.09 12.71
CA TYR A 442 -7.42 31.61 11.35
C TYR A 442 -8.68 31.12 10.64
N THR A 443 -9.21 31.96 9.75
CA THR A 443 -10.23 31.56 8.78
C THR A 443 -9.57 31.31 7.43
N ILE A 444 -9.74 30.11 6.88
CA ILE A 444 -9.20 29.76 5.57
C ILE A 444 -10.18 30.09 4.43
N SER A 445 -9.65 30.70 3.38
CA SER A 445 -10.33 30.90 2.10
C SER A 445 -9.48 30.27 1.01
N ILE A 446 -10.09 29.43 0.16
CA ILE A 446 -9.40 28.76 -0.93
C ILE A 446 -10.27 28.78 -2.20
N PHE A 447 -9.65 29.08 -3.33
CA PHE A 447 -10.25 28.86 -4.64
C PHE A 447 -9.17 28.51 -5.67
N ILE A 448 -9.56 27.69 -6.64
CA ILE A 448 -8.70 27.24 -7.74
C ILE A 448 -9.23 27.89 -9.01
N ASP A 449 -8.36 28.14 -9.98
CA ASP A 449 -8.82 28.54 -11.31
C ASP A 449 -9.67 27.42 -11.93
N ALA A 450 -10.77 27.80 -12.60
CA ALA A 450 -11.77 26.90 -13.15
C ALA A 450 -11.17 25.89 -14.15
N ASP A 451 -10.15 26.31 -14.90
CA ASP A 451 -9.41 25.48 -15.88
C ASP A 451 -8.63 24.33 -15.22
N TYR A 452 -8.54 24.33 -13.89
CA TYR A 452 -7.80 23.35 -13.09
C TYR A 452 -8.66 22.63 -12.05
N PHE A 453 -9.98 22.75 -12.12
CA PHE A 453 -10.88 21.99 -11.26
C PHE A 453 -10.74 20.47 -11.41
N GLY A 454 -10.98 19.73 -10.32
CA GLY A 454 -10.93 18.27 -10.30
C GLY A 454 -9.52 17.64 -10.31
N LYS A 455 -8.45 18.46 -10.39
CA LYS A 455 -7.06 17.98 -10.47
C LYS A 455 -6.39 17.72 -9.11
N GLY A 456 -7.12 17.79 -8.00
CA GLY A 456 -6.59 17.56 -6.65
C GLY A 456 -5.78 18.72 -6.03
N ILE A 457 -5.61 19.82 -6.76
CA ILE A 457 -4.81 21.00 -6.35
C ILE A 457 -5.29 21.58 -5.00
N GLY A 458 -6.61 21.72 -4.81
CA GLY A 458 -7.15 22.24 -3.56
C GLY A 458 -6.79 21.37 -2.34
N LYS A 459 -6.80 20.04 -2.51
CA LYS A 459 -6.46 19.10 -1.42
C LYS A 459 -4.98 19.22 -1.04
N TYR A 460 -4.12 19.29 -2.05
CA TYR A 460 -2.70 19.53 -1.85
C TYR A 460 -2.45 20.85 -1.12
N ALA A 461 -3.09 21.95 -1.56
CA ALA A 461 -2.93 23.25 -0.94
C ALA A 461 -3.33 23.24 0.55
N LEU A 462 -4.42 22.57 0.91
CA LEU A 462 -4.81 22.40 2.31
C LEU A 462 -3.75 21.62 3.11
N GLN A 463 -3.23 20.51 2.57
CA GLN A 463 -2.17 19.73 3.23
C GLN A 463 -0.88 20.54 3.42
N GLN A 464 -0.50 21.38 2.45
CA GLN A 464 0.67 22.25 2.59
C GLN A 464 0.45 23.35 3.63
N ILE A 465 -0.76 23.92 3.69
CA ILE A 465 -1.13 24.86 4.75
C ILE A 465 -1.02 24.21 6.12
N ASP A 466 -1.42 22.94 6.24
CA ASP A 466 -1.30 22.20 7.49
C ASP A 466 0.16 21.97 7.91
N ASN A 467 1.05 21.72 6.96
CA ASN A 467 2.49 21.61 7.24
C ASN A 467 3.17 22.96 7.55
N LEU A 468 2.74 24.04 6.90
CA LEU A 468 3.32 25.39 7.09
C LEU A 468 2.87 26.04 8.40
N HIS A 469 1.66 25.71 8.85
CA HIS A 469 1.03 26.30 10.03
C HIS A 469 0.50 25.22 10.98
N PRO A 470 1.37 24.35 11.54
CA PRO A 470 0.92 23.26 12.41
C PRO A 470 0.31 23.79 13.71
N ASP A 471 0.87 24.88 14.24
CA ASP A 471 0.59 25.43 15.59
C ASP A 471 -0.67 26.31 15.69
N VAL A 472 -1.52 26.34 14.65
CA VAL A 472 -2.69 27.21 14.60
C VAL A 472 -3.98 26.42 14.38
N ILE A 473 -5.09 26.95 14.88
CA ILE A 473 -6.42 26.42 14.60
C ILE A 473 -6.92 27.07 13.31
N ILE A 474 -7.38 26.25 12.36
CA ILE A 474 -7.92 26.74 11.07
C ILE A 474 -9.41 26.42 10.97
N ASN A 475 -10.22 27.44 10.75
CA ASN A 475 -11.65 27.33 10.55
C ASN A 475 -12.02 27.64 9.10
N ALA A 476 -12.99 26.92 8.55
CA ALA A 476 -13.50 27.15 7.20
C ALA A 476 -15.02 27.28 7.21
N THR A 477 -15.54 28.24 6.45
CA THR A 477 -16.98 28.36 6.15
C THR A 477 -17.21 27.94 4.70
N VAL A 478 -17.95 26.85 4.51
CA VAL A 478 -18.24 26.24 3.21
C VAL A 478 -19.75 26.14 3.06
N LEU A 479 -20.33 26.85 2.09
CA LEU A 479 -21.77 26.80 1.83
C LEU A 479 -22.26 25.37 1.62
N LYS A 480 -23.45 25.04 2.14
CA LYS A 480 -24.02 23.69 2.08
C LYS A 480 -24.17 23.20 0.63
N GLU A 481 -24.44 24.09 -0.30
CA GLU A 481 -24.64 23.79 -1.72
C GLU A 481 -23.32 23.52 -2.48
N ASN A 482 -22.17 23.84 -1.88
CA ASN A 482 -20.85 23.61 -2.48
C ASN A 482 -20.35 22.20 -2.17
N ALA A 483 -21.00 21.19 -2.74
CA ALA A 483 -20.68 19.78 -2.51
C ALA A 483 -19.19 19.44 -2.76
N ALA A 484 -18.56 20.10 -3.73
CA ALA A 484 -17.15 19.90 -4.06
C ALA A 484 -16.22 20.37 -2.93
N SER A 485 -16.41 21.59 -2.41
CA SER A 485 -15.61 22.07 -1.28
C SER A 485 -15.95 21.33 0.02
N GLN A 486 -17.21 20.92 0.21
CA GLN A 486 -17.62 20.08 1.33
C GLN A 486 -16.83 18.76 1.36
N ALA A 487 -16.71 18.08 0.21
CA ALA A 487 -15.91 16.88 0.07
C ALA A 487 -14.42 17.15 0.22
N LEU A 488 -13.93 18.26 -0.32
CA LEU A 488 -12.52 18.68 -0.22
C LEU A 488 -12.07 18.77 1.24
N PHE A 489 -12.74 19.57 2.07
CA PHE A 489 -12.35 19.77 3.47
C PHE A 489 -12.43 18.47 4.28
N SER A 490 -13.48 17.67 4.10
CA SER A 490 -13.56 16.34 4.73
C SER A 490 -12.41 15.42 4.31
N SER A 491 -12.09 15.37 3.01
CA SER A 491 -11.01 14.52 2.49
C SER A 491 -9.60 14.99 2.87
N ALA A 492 -9.46 16.27 3.24
CA ALA A 492 -8.23 16.88 3.73
C ALA A 492 -8.05 16.72 5.25
N GLY A 493 -8.99 16.06 5.95
CA GLY A 493 -8.88 15.78 7.38
C GLY A 493 -9.45 16.88 8.29
N TYR A 494 -10.13 17.89 7.74
CA TYR A 494 -10.78 18.91 8.56
C TYR A 494 -12.04 18.32 9.21
N GLN A 495 -12.22 18.59 10.51
CA GLN A 495 -13.35 18.12 11.29
C GLN A 495 -14.58 18.96 10.99
N ARG A 496 -15.69 18.31 10.67
CA ARG A 496 -16.97 18.99 10.43
C ARG A 496 -17.59 19.40 11.76
N VAL A 497 -17.83 20.70 11.94
CA VAL A 497 -18.50 21.26 13.13
C VAL A 497 -20.01 21.31 12.93
N ASN A 498 -20.47 21.73 11.74
CA ASN A 498 -21.88 21.71 11.35
C ASN A 498 -22.03 21.60 9.81
N SER A 499 -23.21 21.92 9.26
CA SER A 499 -23.47 21.80 7.82
C SER A 499 -22.59 22.71 6.96
N GLU A 500 -22.08 23.81 7.50
CA GLU A 500 -21.31 24.81 6.75
C GLU A 500 -19.96 25.17 7.37
N GLN A 501 -19.59 24.57 8.50
CA GLN A 501 -18.35 24.88 9.20
C GLN A 501 -17.47 23.66 9.39
N PHE A 502 -16.18 23.88 9.17
CA PHE A 502 -15.10 22.94 9.43
C PHE A 502 -14.04 23.58 10.32
N THR A 503 -13.35 22.74 11.08
CA THR A 503 -12.20 23.14 11.89
C THR A 503 -11.07 22.13 11.76
N ARG A 504 -9.84 22.62 11.77
CA ARG A 504 -8.61 21.84 11.88
C ARG A 504 -7.93 22.28 13.19
N PRO A 505 -7.84 21.41 14.21
CA PRO A 505 -7.11 21.72 15.43
C PRO A 505 -5.61 21.77 15.17
N VAL A 506 -4.82 22.16 16.17
CA VAL A 506 -3.34 22.11 16.10
C VAL A 506 -2.89 20.70 15.70
N VAL A 507 -1.94 20.61 14.78
CA VAL A 507 -1.38 19.34 14.29
C VAL A 507 -0.13 19.03 15.10
N GLU A 508 -0.11 17.88 15.77
CA GLU A 508 1.05 17.38 16.55
C GLU A 508 2.16 16.81 15.66
#